data_AF-A0A2N3PK35-F1
#
_entry.id   AF-A0A2N3PK35-F1
#
_cell.length_a   1.000
_cell.length_b   1.000
_cell.length_c   1.000
_cell.angle_alpha   90.00
_cell.angle_beta   90.00
_cell.angle_gamma   90.00
#
_symmetry.space_group_name_H-M   'P 1'
#
loop_
_entity.id
_entity.type
_entity.pdbx_description
1 polymer ?
#
loop_
_entity_poly.entity_id
_entity_poly.type
_entity_poly.pdbx_seq_one_letter_code
_entity_poly.pdbx_strand_id
1 'polypeptide(L)'
;MVSVLKVIISLGIAMAWYQLTANQETAIFFFVLMLGIFFIRPIAYQSQTEREEFIEKYRRSKERQRNLEKMRQEEKKKALEEKKKRMGGEK
;
A
#
# COMPACT_ATOMS: atom_id res chain seq x y z
N MET A 1 23.15 -5.27 -3.60
CA MET A 1 24.03 -4.60 -4.58
C MET A 1 23.81 -3.09 -4.63
N VAL A 2 22.59 -2.60 -4.81
CA VAL A 2 22.27 -1.16 -4.95
C VAL A 2 22.71 -0.31 -3.74
N SER A 3 22.59 -0.83 -2.50
CA SER A 3 22.98 -0.07 -1.30
C SER A 3 24.48 0.17 -1.19
N VAL A 4 25.32 -0.79 -1.60
CA VAL A 4 26.78 -0.65 -1.59
C VAL A 4 27.22 0.40 -2.61
N LEU A 5 26.60 0.42 -3.79
CA LEU A 5 26.86 1.44 -4.81
C LEU A 5 26.55 2.86 -4.30
N LYS A 6 25.43 3.04 -3.58
CA LYS A 6 25.06 4.33 -2.97
C LYS A 6 26.15 4.82 -2.01
N VAL A 7 26.68 3.95 -1.18
CA VAL A 7 27.76 4.28 -0.23
C VAL A 7 29.05 4.66 -0.96
N ILE A 8 29.43 3.92 -2.02
CA ILE A 8 30.62 4.23 -2.83
C ILE A 8 30.47 5.59 -3.52
N ILE A 9 29.31 5.91 -4.08
CA ILE A 9 29.05 7.21 -4.71
C ILE A 9 29.10 8.34 -3.68
N SER A 10 28.46 8.16 -2.51
CA SER A 10 28.54 9.14 -1.42
C SER A 10 29.99 9.40 -0.97
N LEU A 11 30.81 8.34 -0.88
CA LEU A 11 32.24 8.45 -0.57
C LEU A 11 33.01 9.24 -1.65
N GLY A 12 32.73 8.98 -2.93
CA GLY A 12 33.33 9.71 -4.04
C GLY A 12 33.00 11.20 -4.01
N ILE A 13 31.73 11.55 -3.74
CA ILE A 13 31.29 12.95 -3.61
C ILE A 13 31.97 13.63 -2.41
N ALA A 14 32.08 12.94 -1.28
CA ALA A 14 32.75 13.48 -0.10
C ALA A 14 34.25 13.72 -0.33
N MET A 15 34.94 12.79 -0.99
CA MET A 15 36.36 12.94 -1.36
C MET A 15 36.58 14.09 -2.35
N ALA A 16 35.69 14.25 -3.33
CA ALA A 16 35.73 15.39 -4.25
C ALA A 16 35.57 16.72 -3.50
N TRP A 17 34.66 16.79 -2.53
CA TRP A 17 34.49 17.98 -1.70
C TRP A 17 35.67 18.26 -0.76
N TYR A 18 36.29 17.21 -0.22
CA TYR A 18 37.50 17.35 0.60
C TYR A 18 38.66 17.96 -0.22
N GLN A 19 38.86 17.49 -1.45
CA GLN A 19 39.85 18.04 -2.38
C GLN A 19 39.63 19.53 -2.68
N LEU A 20 38.37 19.95 -2.84
CA LEU A 20 38.04 21.34 -3.20
C LEU A 20 38.13 22.32 -2.02
N THR A 21 37.77 21.84 -0.82
CA THR A 21 37.57 22.72 0.33
C THR A 21 38.72 22.63 1.34
N ALA A 22 39.54 21.58 1.25
CA ALA A 22 40.54 21.17 2.25
C ALA A 22 40.00 21.08 3.69
N ASN A 23 38.68 21.04 3.84
CA ASN A 23 37.98 21.07 5.10
C ASN A 23 37.29 19.72 5.33
N GLN A 24 37.74 19.04 6.39
CA GLN A 24 37.24 17.72 6.77
C GLN A 24 35.79 17.77 7.27
N GLU A 25 35.40 18.82 7.99
CA GLU A 25 34.04 18.98 8.50
C GLU A 25 33.03 19.10 7.36
N THR A 26 33.37 19.90 6.34
CA THR A 26 32.55 20.07 5.15
C THR A 26 32.40 18.76 4.37
N ALA A 27 33.49 18.00 4.20
CA ALA A 27 33.45 16.72 3.51
C ALA A 27 32.58 15.67 4.25
N ILE A 28 32.69 15.60 5.58
CA ILE A 28 31.87 14.72 6.43
C ILE A 28 30.39 15.13 6.34
N PHE A 29 30.10 16.43 6.39
CA PHE A 29 28.74 16.93 6.25
C PHE A 29 28.10 16.49 4.92
N PHE A 30 28.81 16.68 3.80
CA PHE A 30 28.32 16.26 2.48
C PHE A 30 28.18 14.74 2.34
N PHE A 31 29.06 13.97 2.97
CA PHE A 31 28.94 12.51 3.01
C PHE A 31 27.63 12.06 3.67
N VAL A 32 27.37 12.57 4.88
CA VAL A 32 26.16 12.22 5.65
C VAL A 32 24.90 12.72 4.94
N LEU A 33 24.94 13.92 4.37
CA LEU A 33 23.83 14.50 3.60
C LEU A 33 23.48 13.63 2.38
N MET A 34 24.49 13.19 1.62
CA MET A 34 24.27 12.34 0.44
C MET A 34 23.75 10.95 0.82
N LEU A 35 24.22 10.38 1.94
CA LEU A 35 23.64 9.15 2.47
C LEU A 35 22.17 9.36 2.84
N GLY A 36 21.83 10.44 3.52
CA GLY A 36 20.43 10.78 3.83
C GLY A 36 19.55 10.78 2.58
N ILE A 37 19.97 11.51 1.54
CA ILE A 37 19.20 11.61 0.28
C ILE A 37 19.07 10.25 -0.40
N PHE A 38 20.14 9.44 -0.47
CA PHE A 38 20.09 8.16 -1.16
C PHE A 38 19.32 7.06 -0.40
N PHE A 39 19.23 7.16 0.92
CA PHE A 39 18.49 6.20 1.75
C PHE A 39 17.04 6.60 1.97
N ILE A 40 16.68 7.87 1.77
CA ILE A 40 15.28 8.26 1.59
C ILE A 40 14.76 7.52 0.35
N ARG A 41 13.89 6.54 0.56
CA ARG A 41 13.22 5.86 -0.55
C ARG A 41 12.45 6.93 -1.34
N PRO A 42 12.66 7.07 -2.66
CA PRO A 42 11.72 7.85 -3.45
C PRO A 42 10.33 7.25 -3.21
N ILE A 43 9.32 8.12 -3.11
CA ILE A 43 7.93 7.69 -3.02
C ILE A 43 7.65 6.92 -4.31
N ALA A 44 7.76 5.60 -4.24
CA ALA A 44 7.47 4.73 -5.36
C ALA A 44 5.98 4.90 -5.63
N TYR A 45 5.66 5.58 -6.73
CA TYR A 45 4.34 5.46 -7.31
C TYR A 45 4.14 3.97 -7.60
N GLN A 46 3.35 3.29 -6.77
CA GLN A 46 2.84 1.95 -7.09
C GLN A 46 2.39 2.01 -8.55
N SER A 47 2.83 1.04 -9.35
CA SER A 47 2.44 0.95 -10.74
C SER A 47 0.91 1.07 -10.84
N GLN A 48 0.40 1.91 -11.75
CA GLN A 48 -1.05 2.11 -11.91
C GLN A 48 -1.79 0.78 -12.03
N THR A 49 -1.15 -0.21 -12.67
CA THR A 49 -1.60 -1.59 -12.80
C THR A 49 -1.82 -2.31 -11.48
N GLU A 50 -0.88 -2.25 -10.52
CA GLU A 50 -1.06 -2.89 -9.21
C GLU A 50 -2.18 -2.23 -8.39
N ARG A 51 -2.37 -0.92 -8.56
CA ARG A 51 -3.48 -0.20 -7.91
C ARG A 51 -4.82 -0.61 -8.49
N GLU A 52 -4.92 -0.73 -9.81
CA GLU A 52 -6.14 -1.17 -10.50
C GLU A 52 -6.52 -2.59 -10.11
N GLU A 53 -5.57 -3.52 -10.10
CA GLU A 53 -5.81 -4.90 -9.66
C GLU A 53 -6.31 -4.96 -8.21
N PHE A 54 -5.73 -4.16 -7.32
CA PHE A 54 -6.17 -4.10 -5.93
C PHE A 54 -7.61 -3.57 -5.82
N ILE A 55 -7.92 -2.49 -6.54
CA ILE A 55 -9.27 -1.89 -6.55
C ILE A 55 -10.29 -2.88 -7.11
N GLU A 56 -9.94 -3.61 -8.17
CA GLU A 56 -10.83 -4.59 -8.78
C GLU A 56 -11.10 -5.78 -7.85
N LYS A 57 -10.05 -6.33 -7.22
CA LYS A 57 -10.19 -7.40 -6.20
C LYS A 57 -11.07 -6.95 -5.04
N TYR A 58 -10.88 -5.72 -4.56
CA TYR A 58 -11.68 -5.14 -3.48
C TYR A 58 -13.16 -4.99 -3.87
N ARG A 59 -13.44 -4.45 -5.07
CA ARG A 59 -14.81 -4.30 -5.59
C ARG A 59 -15.51 -5.66 -5.70
N ARG A 60 -14.86 -6.66 -6.28
CA ARG A 60 -15.39 -8.04 -6.41
C ARG A 60 -15.70 -8.66 -5.04
N SER A 61 -14.85 -8.45 -4.04
CA SER A 61 -15.10 -8.96 -2.68
C SER A 61 -16.33 -8.32 -2.04
N LYS A 62 -16.47 -6.99 -2.17
CA LYS A 62 -17.61 -6.24 -1.61
C LYS A 62 -18.94 -6.60 -2.30
N GLU A 63 -18.92 -6.89 -3.59
CA GLU A 63 -20.11 -7.37 -4.32
C GLU A 63 -20.55 -8.76 -3.87
N ARG A 64 -19.62 -9.69 -3.65
CA ARG A 64 -19.97 -11.01 -3.10
C ARG A 64 -20.62 -10.93 -1.72
N GLN A 65 -20.08 -10.09 -0.84
CA GLN A 65 -20.66 -9.89 0.49
C GLN A 65 -22.09 -9.33 0.41
N ARG A 66 -22.32 -8.32 -0.44
CA ARG A 66 -23.67 -7.77 -0.65
C ARG A 66 -24.66 -8.80 -1.21
N ASN A 67 -24.23 -9.65 -2.14
CA ASN A 67 -25.10 -10.69 -2.69
C ASN A 67 -25.44 -11.76 -1.65
N LEU A 68 -24.48 -12.20 -0.84
CA LEU A 68 -24.73 -13.15 0.25
C LEU A 68 -25.71 -12.58 1.28
N GLU A 69 -25.59 -11.30 1.61
CA GLU A 69 -26.49 -10.65 2.55
C GLU A 69 -27.91 -10.51 1.99
N LYS A 70 -28.05 -10.18 0.70
CA LYS A 70 -29.35 -10.18 0.01
C LYS A 70 -30.01 -11.55 0.03
N MET A 71 -29.28 -12.61 -0.30
CA MET A 71 -29.81 -13.99 -0.25
C MET A 71 -30.30 -14.34 1.16
N ARG A 72 -29.52 -14.02 2.20
CA ARG A 72 -29.94 -14.25 3.60
C ARG A 72 -31.20 -13.48 3.97
N GLN A 73 -31.36 -12.25 3.48
CA GLN A 73 -32.57 -11.46 3.74
C GLN A 73 -33.79 -12.03 3.01
N GLU A 74 -33.62 -12.49 1.78
CA GLU A 74 -34.69 -13.14 1.01
C GLU A 74 -35.15 -14.46 1.64
N GLU A 75 -34.22 -15.30 2.09
CA GLU A 75 -34.54 -16.53 2.83
C GLU A 75 -35.29 -16.24 4.12
N LYS A 76 -34.85 -15.25 4.91
CA LYS A 76 -35.55 -14.82 6.13
C LYS A 76 -36.97 -14.32 5.83
N LYS A 77 -37.15 -13.54 4.77
CA LYS A 77 -38.49 -13.05 4.35
C LYS A 77 -39.40 -14.21 3.96
N LYS A 78 -38.92 -15.15 3.14
CA LYS A 78 -39.67 -16.35 2.74
C LYS A 78 -40.08 -17.19 3.96
N ALA A 79 -39.16 -17.43 4.88
CA ALA A 79 -39.44 -18.17 6.12
C ALA A 79 -40.48 -17.47 7.01
N LEU A 80 -40.44 -16.14 7.11
CA LEU A 80 -41.42 -15.36 7.87
C LEU A 80 -42.81 -15.41 7.22
N GLU A 81 -42.89 -15.27 5.89
CA GLU A 81 -44.14 -15.38 5.15
C GLU A 81 -44.76 -16.78 5.27
N GLU A 82 -43.94 -17.84 5.19
CA GLU A 82 -44.40 -19.21 5.36
C GLU A 82 -44.91 -19.47 6.78
N LYS A 83 -44.21 -18.97 7.80
CA LYS A 83 -44.66 -19.05 9.20
C LYS A 83 -45.99 -18.30 9.40
N LYS A 84 -46.15 -17.13 8.78
CA LYS A 84 -47.39 -16.33 8.84
C LYS A 84 -48.57 -17.04 8.15
N LYS A 85 -48.34 -17.70 7.01
CA LYS A 85 -49.35 -18.52 6.33
C LYS A 85 -49.78 -19.72 7.18
N ARG A 86 -48.85 -20.41 7.84
CA ARG A 86 -49.16 -21.53 8.75
C ARG A 86 -49.99 -21.10 9.96
N MET A 87 -49.67 -19.97 10.60
CA MET A 87 -50.45 -19.44 11.73
C MET A 87 -51.79 -18.78 11.33
N GLY A 88 -51.97 -18.44 10.06
CA GLY A 88 -53.20 -17.84 9.53
C GLY A 88 -54.25 -18.85 9.05
N GLY A 89 -53.87 -20.12 8.86
CA GLY A 89 -54.77 -21.21 8.46
C GLY A 89 -55.31 -22.05 9.63
N GLU A 90 -55.00 -21.69 10.87
CA GLU A 90 -55.45 -22.35 12.11
C GLU A 90 -56.71 -21.69 12.73
N LYS A 91 -57.46 -20.89 11.97
CA LYS A 91 -58.77 -20.36 12.36
C LYS A 91 -59.85 -20.86 11.42
#